data_AF-A0A534Z3L5-F1
#
_entry.id   AF-A0A534Z3L5-F1
#
_cell.length_a   1.000
_cell.length_b   1.000
_cell.length_c   1.000
_cell.angle_alpha   90.00
_cell.angle_beta   90.00
_cell.angle_gamma   90.00
#
_symmetry.space_group_name_H-M   'P 1'
#
loop_
_entity.id
_entity.type
_entity.pdbx_description
1 polymer ?
#
loop_
_entity_poly.entity_id
_entity_poly.type
_entity_poly.pdbx_seq_one_letter_code
_entity_poly.pdbx_strand_id
1 'polypeptide(L)'
;ELRRIHVRCQATIGQVGNIEHENESGGKAGRGRWLGQRPEVRGSTMNPRDHPHGGGEGKTGPGGNPKTPWGKPALGYRTRKRNKASAKLIIRRREKKGRKK
;
A
#
# COMPACT_ATOMS: atom_id res chain seq x y z
N GLU A 1 -13.68 -1.32 7.76
CA GLU A 1 -13.46 -2.50 8.62
C GLU A 1 -14.38 -2.35 9.82
N LEU A 2 -14.96 -3.42 10.34
CA LEU A 2 -15.72 -3.43 11.59
C LEU A 2 -14.96 -4.26 12.62
N ARG A 3 -14.64 -3.67 13.77
CA ARG A 3 -13.74 -4.25 14.77
C ARG A 3 -14.20 -3.95 16.19
N ARG A 4 -14.07 -4.94 17.09
CA ARG A 4 -14.26 -4.79 18.54
C ARG A 4 -13.05 -4.12 19.18
N ILE A 5 -13.31 -3.18 20.07
CA ILE A 5 -12.32 -2.46 20.88
C ILE A 5 -12.66 -2.72 22.35
N HIS A 6 -11.66 -2.72 23.22
CA HIS A 6 -11.89 -2.93 24.65
C HIS A 6 -12.68 -1.76 25.24
N VAL A 7 -13.65 -2.04 26.13
CA VAL A 7 -14.58 -1.03 26.67
C VAL A 7 -13.86 0.10 27.42
N ARG A 8 -12.72 -0.21 28.06
CA ARG A 8 -11.89 0.79 28.77
C ARG A 8 -11.01 1.66 27.87
N CYS A 9 -11.01 1.47 26.55
CA CYS A 9 -10.25 2.34 25.65
C CYS A 9 -10.89 3.74 25.60
N GLN A 10 -10.07 4.79 25.68
CA GLN A 10 -10.52 6.17 25.56
C GLN A 10 -10.68 6.57 24.09
N ALA A 11 -11.62 7.48 23.83
CA ALA A 11 -11.85 8.08 22.53
C ALA A 11 -12.30 9.54 22.70
N THR A 12 -11.96 10.37 21.73
CA THR A 12 -12.43 11.77 21.65
C THR A 12 -13.52 11.86 20.59
N ILE A 13 -14.56 12.64 20.88
CA ILE A 13 -15.66 12.88 19.95
C ILE A 13 -15.20 13.89 18.89
N GLY A 14 -15.40 13.56 17.62
CA GLY A 14 -15.14 14.46 16.49
C GLY A 14 -14.39 13.81 15.33
N GLN A 15 -14.28 14.54 14.23
CA GLN A 15 -13.42 14.19 13.09
C GLN A 15 -12.04 14.86 13.26
N VAL A 16 -10.98 14.20 12.81
CA VAL A 16 -9.65 14.83 12.73
C VAL A 16 -9.72 16.03 11.78
N GLY A 17 -9.18 17.18 12.19
CA GLY A 17 -9.15 18.40 11.37
C GLY A 17 -8.29 18.27 10.11
N ASN A 18 -8.25 19.33 9.29
CA ASN A 18 -7.59 19.37 7.98
C ASN A 18 -8.13 18.33 6.98
N ILE A 19 -9.45 18.37 6.73
CA ILE A 19 -10.15 17.41 5.87
C ILE A 19 -9.70 17.52 4.40
N GLU A 20 -9.28 18.72 3.97
CA GLU A 20 -8.87 19.01 2.60
C GLU A 20 -7.43 18.56 2.27
N HIS A 21 -6.71 18.01 3.24
CA HIS A 21 -5.32 17.58 3.05
C HIS A 21 -5.14 16.57 1.91
N GLU A 22 -6.15 15.73 1.63
CA GLU A 22 -6.13 14.77 0.52
C GLU A 22 -6.12 15.46 -0.87
N ASN A 23 -6.58 16.71 -0.96
CA ASN A 23 -6.65 17.48 -2.21
C ASN A 23 -5.36 18.27 -2.51
N GLU A 24 -4.41 18.32 -1.58
CA GLU A 24 -3.16 19.06 -1.76
C GLU A 24 -2.27 18.39 -2.83
N SER A 25 -1.81 19.17 -3.82
CA SER A 25 -0.87 18.71 -4.85
C SER A 25 0.54 19.21 -4.58
N GLY A 26 1.53 18.32 -4.70
CA GLY A 26 2.94 18.64 -4.44
C GLY A 26 3.59 19.56 -5.48
N GLY A 27 3.02 19.64 -6.70
CA GLY A 27 3.40 20.55 -7.80
C GLY A 27 4.80 20.34 -8.43
N LYS A 28 5.83 20.12 -7.62
CA LYS A 28 7.23 19.96 -8.04
C LYS A 28 7.90 18.80 -7.33
N ALA A 29 8.90 18.19 -7.97
CA ALA A 29 9.67 17.09 -7.40
C ALA A 29 10.33 17.44 -6.05
N GLY A 30 10.79 18.69 -5.89
CA GLY A 30 11.43 19.16 -4.66
C GLY A 30 10.52 19.15 -3.42
N ARG A 31 9.20 19.25 -3.58
CA ARG A 31 8.26 19.21 -2.45
C ARG A 31 8.30 17.86 -1.74
N GLY A 32 8.40 16.75 -2.49
CA GLY A 32 8.55 15.41 -1.91
C GLY A 32 9.85 15.27 -1.10
N ARG A 33 10.93 15.92 -1.55
CA ARG A 33 12.21 15.94 -0.83
C ARG A 33 12.11 16.66 0.52
N TRP A 34 11.35 17.75 0.60
CA TRP A 34 11.08 18.46 1.86
C TRP A 34 10.27 17.60 2.85
N LEU A 35 9.42 16.70 2.33
CA LEU A 35 8.68 15.70 3.11
C LEU A 35 9.52 14.46 3.48
N GLY A 36 10.83 14.45 3.16
CA GLY A 36 11.71 13.31 3.43
C GLY A 36 11.55 12.13 2.46
N GLN A 37 10.77 12.27 1.39
CA GLN A 37 10.58 11.23 0.39
C GLN A 37 11.71 11.27 -0.65
N ARG A 38 12.44 10.17 -0.79
CA ARG A 38 13.48 9.99 -1.80
C ARG A 38 12.87 9.46 -3.10
N PRO A 39 13.49 9.73 -4.28
CA PRO A 39 13.02 9.16 -5.54
C PRO A 39 13.09 7.63 -5.49
N GLU A 40 12.01 6.98 -5.88
CA GLU A 40 11.93 5.51 -6.03
C GLU A 40 12.11 5.12 -7.49
N VAL A 41 12.91 4.08 -7.73
CA VAL A 41 13.16 3.54 -9.09
C VAL A 41 12.22 2.37 -9.35
N ARG A 42 11.59 2.35 -10.53
CA ARG A 42 10.69 1.26 -10.93
C ARG A 42 11.48 -0.01 -11.22
N GLY A 43 10.95 -1.16 -10.80
CA GLY A 43 11.56 -2.47 -11.04
C GLY A 43 11.77 -2.83 -12.51
N SER A 44 10.93 -2.31 -13.41
CA SER A 44 11.07 -2.48 -14.87
C SER A 44 12.30 -1.80 -15.46
N THR A 45 12.89 -0.83 -14.75
CA THR A 45 14.10 -0.11 -15.20
C THR A 45 15.37 -0.79 -14.66
N MET A 46 15.23 -1.83 -13.84
CA MET A 46 16.36 -2.53 -13.21
C MET A 46 16.81 -3.73 -14.03
N ASN A 47 17.88 -4.40 -13.59
CA ASN A 47 18.36 -5.64 -14.18
C ASN A 47 17.65 -6.87 -13.57
N PRO A 48 17.65 -8.05 -14.23
CA PRO A 48 17.02 -9.27 -13.72
C PRO A 48 17.51 -9.70 -12.32
N ARG A 49 18.76 -9.34 -11.97
CA ARG A 49 19.36 -9.60 -10.64
C ARG A 49 18.69 -8.81 -9.53
N ASP A 50 18.24 -7.59 -9.82
CA ASP A 50 17.82 -6.63 -8.81
C ASP A 50 16.29 -6.66 -8.60
N HIS A 51 15.53 -6.96 -9.66
CA HIS A 51 14.07 -7.01 -9.59
C HIS A 51 13.49 -8.12 -10.47
N PRO A 52 12.41 -8.80 -10.03
CA PRO A 52 11.68 -9.76 -10.85
C PRO A 52 11.06 -9.23 -12.16
N HIS A 53 11.12 -7.92 -12.39
CA HIS A 53 10.63 -7.27 -13.61
C HIS A 53 11.77 -6.62 -14.40
N GLY A 54 13.02 -6.81 -13.95
CA GLY A 54 14.18 -6.20 -14.57
C GLY A 54 14.60 -6.97 -15.82
N GLY A 55 15.23 -6.25 -16.74
CA GLY A 55 15.73 -6.78 -18.01
C GLY A 55 14.71 -6.86 -19.14
N GLY A 56 15.11 -7.58 -20.19
CA GLY A 56 14.46 -7.57 -21.50
C GLY A 56 15.00 -6.46 -22.42
N GLU A 57 14.81 -6.63 -23.72
CA GLU A 57 15.20 -5.64 -24.71
C GLU A 57 14.17 -4.50 -24.76
N GLY A 58 14.63 -3.27 -24.53
CA GLY A 58 13.76 -2.10 -24.48
C GLY A 58 12.81 -2.09 -23.27
N LYS A 59 11.71 -1.34 -23.37
CA LYS A 59 10.72 -1.24 -22.29
C LYS A 59 9.79 -2.45 -22.33
N THR A 60 9.94 -3.34 -21.35
CA THR A 60 9.11 -4.53 -21.19
C THR A 60 8.09 -4.36 -20.06
N GLY A 61 6.97 -5.08 -20.19
CA GLY A 61 6.00 -5.24 -19.11
C GLY A 61 6.54 -6.19 -18.01
N PRO A 62 5.77 -6.44 -16.94
CA PRO A 62 6.21 -7.28 -15.82
C PRO A 62 6.43 -8.77 -16.15
N GLY A 63 6.18 -9.22 -17.39
CA GLY A 63 6.40 -10.62 -17.81
C GLY A 63 5.56 -11.67 -17.06
N GLY A 64 4.54 -11.24 -16.31
CA GLY A 64 3.71 -12.08 -15.44
C GLY A 64 2.97 -11.25 -14.39
N ASN A 65 2.49 -11.91 -13.33
CA ASN A 65 1.86 -11.22 -12.20
C ASN A 65 2.85 -10.25 -11.55
N PRO A 66 2.49 -8.97 -11.35
CA PRO A 66 3.40 -8.00 -10.76
C PRO A 66 3.88 -8.42 -9.37
N LYS A 67 5.20 -8.39 -9.16
CA LYS A 67 5.89 -8.74 -7.93
C LYS A 67 6.60 -7.53 -7.32
N THR A 68 6.85 -7.65 -6.02
CA THR A 68 7.77 -6.80 -5.25
C THR A 68 9.23 -7.17 -5.58
N PRO A 69 10.23 -6.34 -5.19
CA PRO A 69 11.65 -6.67 -5.39
C PRO A 69 12.04 -8.04 -4.81
N TRP A 70 11.36 -8.46 -3.73
CA TRP A 70 11.56 -9.76 -3.08
C TRP A 70 10.69 -10.90 -3.62
N GLY A 71 10.02 -10.71 -4.77
CA GLY A 71 9.26 -11.75 -5.45
C GLY A 71 7.84 -12.00 -4.95
N LYS A 72 7.40 -11.39 -3.84
CA LYS A 72 5.99 -11.51 -3.39
C LYS A 72 5.05 -10.79 -4.37
N PRO A 73 3.85 -11.33 -4.68
CA PRO A 73 2.91 -10.66 -5.58
C PRO A 73 2.43 -9.31 -5.01
N ALA A 74 2.45 -8.27 -5.82
CA ALA A 74 2.05 -6.90 -5.46
C ALA A 74 0.55 -6.67 -5.62
N LEU A 75 -0.12 -7.41 -6.52
CA LEU A 75 -1.55 -7.27 -6.79
C LEU A 75 -2.36 -8.39 -6.13
N GLY A 76 -3.38 -8.02 -5.36
CA GLY A 76 -4.42 -8.94 -4.84
C GLY A 76 -3.98 -9.89 -3.72
N TYR A 77 -2.69 -10.08 -3.49
CA TYR A 77 -2.18 -10.97 -2.44
C TYR A 77 -2.43 -10.40 -1.04
N ARG A 78 -3.03 -11.21 -0.16
CA ARG A 78 -3.31 -10.84 1.24
C ARG A 78 -2.07 -11.10 2.10
N THR A 79 -1.43 -10.03 2.57
CA THR A 79 -0.17 -10.12 3.36
C THR A 79 -0.37 -10.39 4.85
N ARG A 80 -1.58 -10.22 5.38
CA ARG A 80 -1.86 -10.44 6.81
C ARG A 80 -1.83 -11.94 7.15
N LYS A 81 -1.05 -12.30 8.18
CA LYS A 81 -1.05 -13.65 8.77
C LYS A 81 -2.45 -14.11 9.18
N ARG A 82 -2.85 -15.31 8.74
CA ARG A 82 -4.20 -15.89 8.97
C ARG A 82 -4.51 -16.07 10.46
N ASN A 83 -3.55 -16.58 11.23
CA ASN A 83 -3.74 -17.00 12.62
C ASN A 83 -3.34 -15.94 13.65
N LYS A 84 -3.28 -14.66 13.25
CA LYS A 84 -2.96 -13.58 14.20
C LYS A 84 -4.07 -13.50 15.27
N ALA A 85 -3.73 -13.52 16.56
CA ALA A 85 -4.69 -13.53 17.66
C ALA A 85 -5.75 -12.41 17.56
N SER A 86 -5.35 -11.23 17.11
CA SER A 86 -6.24 -10.09 16.89
C SER A 86 -7.25 -10.27 15.74
N ALA A 87 -7.22 -11.37 15.00
CA ALA A 87 -8.25 -11.73 14.03
C ALA A 87 -9.60 -11.99 14.73
N LYS A 88 -9.59 -12.46 15.99
CA LYS A 88 -10.80 -12.68 16.81
C LYS A 88 -11.60 -11.39 17.07
N LEU A 89 -10.92 -10.24 17.01
CA LEU A 89 -11.54 -8.93 17.26
C LEU A 89 -12.21 -8.33 16.02
N ILE A 90 -12.05 -8.93 14.84
CA ILE A 90 -12.52 -8.36 13.57
C ILE A 90 -13.79 -9.07 13.13
N ILE A 91 -14.87 -8.31 13.00
CA ILE A 91 -16.17 -8.82 12.58
C ILE A 91 -16.28 -8.80 11.06
N ARG A 92 -15.89 -7.68 10.41
CA ARG A 92 -15.92 -7.53 8.96
C ARG A 92 -14.62 -6.89 8.45
N ARG A 93 -13.98 -7.50 7.45
CA ARG A 93 -12.77 -6.96 6.83
C ARG A 93 -13.08 -5.74 5.96
N ARG A 94 -12.08 -4.88 5.74
CA ARG A 94 -12.19 -3.76 4.79
C ARG A 94 -12.40 -4.29 3.37
N GLU A 95 -13.50 -3.87 2.74
CA GLU A 95 -13.73 -4.04 1.31
C GLU A 95 -13.07 -2.88 0.56
N LYS A 96 -12.49 -3.16 -0.61
CA LYS A 96 -12.06 -2.09 -1.51
C LYS A 96 -13.32 -1.51 -2.18
N LYS A 97 -13.61 -0.22 -1.97
CA LYS A 97 -14.61 0.49 -2.79
C LYS A 97 -14.21 0.30 -4.27
N GLY A 98 -15.12 -0.24 -5.08
CA GLY A 98 -14.92 -0.51 -6.51
C GLY A 98 -14.75 -1.97 -6.92
N ARG A 99 -14.59 -2.91 -5.97
CA ARG A 99 -14.64 -4.35 -6.29
C ARG A 99 -16.03 -4.87 -5.93
N LYS A 100 -17.04 -4.55 -6.76
CA LYS A 100 -18.31 -5.29 -6.74
C LYS A 100 -17.98 -6.76 -6.96
N LYS A 101 -18.62 -7.61 -6.16
CA LYS A 101 -18.46 -9.07 -6.23
C LYS A 101 -19.00 -9.56 -7.55
#